data_AF-A0A822BFT2-F1
#
_entry.id   AF-A0A822BFT2-F1
#
_cell.length_a   1.000
_cell.length_b   1.000
_cell.length_c   1.000
_cell.angle_alpha   90.00
_cell.angle_beta   90.00
_cell.angle_gamma   90.00
#
_symmetry.space_group_name_H-M   'P 1'
#
loop_
_entity.id
_entity.type
_entity.pdbx_description
1 polymer ?
#
loop_
_entity_poly.entity_id
_entity_poly.type
_entity_poly.pdbx_seq_one_letter_code
_entity_poly.pdbx_strand_id
1 'polypeptide(L)'
;MASRNHPSMIKSQRSNDPADDINVLLLGHIGVGKSTFINGLANYLCYDTLEEAVNDQMQVIIPSAFFWYDCDTFEEYMVKVGLNDGYEEFNEKGQSCTQQCRSFVFQVGEKKLRIIEAPGIGDNRGLDQDNKNFQEILTFISQYEHLNGICILLNPNEERLTILFRFCVNELLRHLHESAKENIIFVFTNARSTFFQQGSASKVNDGLSFTARVYGV
;
A
#
# COMPACT_ATOMS: atom_id res chain seq x y z
N MET A 1 -8.37 33.16 -31.73
CA MET A 1 -8.62 34.40 -30.96
C MET A 1 -9.89 34.20 -30.15
N ALA A 2 -9.77 33.86 -28.88
CA ALA A 2 -10.79 34.01 -27.85
C ALA A 2 -10.09 33.82 -26.51
N SER A 3 -9.73 34.95 -25.89
CA SER A 3 -9.21 35.04 -24.54
C SER A 3 -10.27 34.53 -23.56
N ARG A 4 -9.92 33.58 -22.70
CA ARG A 4 -10.72 33.26 -21.50
C ARG A 4 -10.09 33.97 -20.32
N ASN A 5 -10.73 35.05 -19.87
CA ASN A 5 -10.50 35.65 -18.56
C ASN A 5 -11.00 34.71 -17.47
N HIS A 6 -10.19 34.50 -16.43
CA HIS A 6 -10.65 34.16 -15.08
C HIS A 6 -9.51 34.40 -14.04
N PRO A 7 -9.85 34.53 -12.75
CA PRO A 7 -9.86 35.76 -11.96
C PRO A 7 -8.50 36.19 -11.37
N SER A 8 -8.36 37.48 -11.08
CA SER A 8 -7.19 38.08 -10.44
C SER A 8 -7.19 37.94 -8.91
N MET A 9 -6.06 37.43 -8.38
CA MET A 9 -5.44 37.61 -7.05
C MET A 9 -6.28 37.45 -5.76
N ILE A 10 -5.94 36.40 -5.00
CA ILE A 10 -5.46 36.58 -3.62
C ILE A 10 -4.08 35.93 -3.55
N LYS A 11 -3.03 36.73 -3.35
CA LYS A 11 -1.73 36.20 -2.89
C LYS A 11 -1.91 35.76 -1.45
N SER A 12 -2.29 34.50 -1.21
CA SER A 12 -1.94 33.87 0.06
C SER A 12 -0.60 33.19 -0.17
N GLN A 13 0.48 33.79 0.33
CA GLN A 13 1.69 33.02 0.61
C GLN A 13 1.27 31.91 1.59
N ARG A 14 1.08 30.69 1.09
CA ARG A 14 0.82 29.51 1.90
C ARG A 14 2.02 28.58 1.72
N SER A 15 2.54 28.14 2.85
CA SER A 15 3.84 27.50 2.99
C SER A 15 3.90 26.17 2.26
N ASN A 16 4.93 25.98 1.44
CA ASN A 16 5.42 24.67 0.99
C ASN A 16 6.17 24.00 2.17
N ASP A 17 5.53 23.86 3.32
CA ASP A 17 6.17 23.26 4.49
C ASP A 17 6.16 21.72 4.34
N PRO A 18 7.32 21.04 4.39
CA PRO A 18 7.38 19.58 4.46
C PRO A 18 6.53 18.96 5.59
N ALA A 19 6.20 19.73 6.63
CA ALA A 19 5.31 19.32 7.71
C ALA A 19 3.84 19.07 7.27
N ASP A 20 3.45 19.50 6.06
CA ASP A 20 2.09 19.30 5.53
C ASP A 20 1.91 18.01 4.71
N ASP A 21 2.99 17.25 4.48
CA ASP A 21 2.98 15.98 3.76
C ASP A 21 2.20 14.91 4.56
N ILE A 22 1.39 14.12 3.86
CA ILE A 22 0.65 12.99 4.43
C ILE A 22 1.47 11.72 4.20
N ASN A 23 2.09 11.19 5.25
CA ASN A 23 2.90 9.98 5.21
C ASN A 23 2.08 8.76 5.65
N VAL A 24 1.92 7.78 4.75
CA VAL A 24 1.19 6.54 5.00
C VAL A 24 2.10 5.35 4.80
N LEU A 25 2.26 4.53 5.83
CA LEU A 25 3.00 3.27 5.77
C LEU A 25 2.10 2.14 5.27
N LEU A 26 2.51 1.41 4.24
CA LEU A 26 1.85 0.19 3.76
C LEU A 26 2.54 -1.05 4.32
N LEU A 27 1.77 -1.85 5.06
CA LEU A 27 2.17 -3.14 5.62
C LEU A 27 1.30 -4.25 5.04
N GLY A 28 1.84 -5.46 5.03
CA GLY A 28 1.10 -6.64 4.59
C GLY A 28 2.01 -7.80 4.31
N HIS A 29 1.46 -9.00 4.32
CA HIS A 29 2.20 -10.22 3.98
C HIS A 29 2.81 -10.17 2.57
N ILE A 30 3.78 -11.04 2.32
CA ILE A 30 4.33 -11.24 0.98
C ILE A 30 3.21 -11.68 0.03
N GLY A 31 3.19 -11.12 -1.18
CA GLY A 31 2.20 -11.48 -2.20
C GLY A 31 0.78 -10.94 -1.98
N VAL A 32 0.53 -10.18 -0.90
CA VAL A 32 -0.80 -9.60 -0.64
C VAL A 32 -1.21 -8.55 -1.68
N GLY A 33 -0.26 -7.98 -2.44
CA GLY A 33 -0.55 -7.00 -3.50
C GLY A 33 -0.28 -5.55 -3.13
N LYS A 34 0.69 -5.27 -2.25
CA LYS A 34 1.12 -3.91 -1.89
C LYS A 34 1.53 -3.08 -3.12
N SER A 35 2.42 -3.59 -3.95
CA SER A 35 2.89 -2.91 -5.16
C SER A 35 1.75 -2.74 -6.19
N THR A 36 0.89 -3.75 -6.32
CA THR A 36 -0.32 -3.66 -7.15
C THR A 36 -1.27 -2.56 -6.66
N PHE A 37 -1.47 -2.43 -5.34
CA PHE A 37 -2.29 -1.37 -4.75
C PHE A 37 -1.71 0.02 -5.04
N ILE A 38 -0.38 0.20 -4.94
CA ILE A 38 0.28 1.47 -5.26
C ILE A 38 0.12 1.82 -6.74
N ASN A 39 0.31 0.86 -7.65
CA ASN A 39 0.05 1.06 -9.08
C ASN A 39 -1.43 1.43 -9.33
N GLY A 40 -2.36 0.77 -8.67
CA GLY A 40 -3.79 1.08 -8.76
C GLY A 40 -4.09 2.51 -8.28
N LEU A 41 -3.54 2.91 -7.14
CA LEU A 41 -3.66 4.26 -6.60
C LEU A 41 -3.07 5.31 -7.55
N ALA A 42 -1.92 5.04 -8.15
CA ALA A 42 -1.30 5.94 -9.12
C ALA A 42 -2.23 6.19 -10.31
N ASN A 43 -2.79 5.12 -10.89
CA ASN A 43 -3.74 5.25 -12.00
C ASN A 43 -5.02 5.98 -11.58
N TYR A 44 -5.55 5.70 -10.38
CA TYR A 44 -6.73 6.40 -9.85
C TYR A 44 -6.50 7.91 -9.67
N LEU A 45 -5.29 8.31 -9.30
CA LEU A 45 -4.94 9.73 -9.13
C LEU A 45 -4.56 10.42 -10.45
N CYS A 46 -4.16 9.66 -11.47
CA CYS A 46 -3.76 10.21 -12.77
C CYS A 46 -4.93 10.48 -13.72
N TYR A 47 -6.02 9.70 -13.62
CA TYR A 47 -7.13 9.76 -14.57
C TYR A 47 -8.42 10.20 -13.88
N ASP A 48 -9.15 11.12 -14.52
CA ASP A 48 -10.40 11.64 -13.97
C ASP A 48 -11.54 10.61 -14.09
N THR A 49 -11.44 9.69 -15.06
CA THR A 49 -12.45 8.66 -15.31
C THR A 49 -11.83 7.30 -15.63
N LEU A 50 -12.60 6.23 -15.36
CA LEU A 50 -12.21 4.88 -15.74
C LEU A 50 -12.12 4.71 -17.26
N GLU A 51 -12.98 5.38 -18.03
CA GLU A 51 -12.95 5.32 -19.49
C GLU A 51 -11.64 5.89 -20.05
N GLU A 52 -11.18 7.02 -19.50
CA GLU A 52 -9.89 7.60 -19.83
C GLU A 52 -8.74 6.65 -19.46
N ALA A 53 -8.77 6.09 -18.24
CA ALA A 53 -7.75 5.15 -17.76
C ALA A 53 -7.65 3.87 -18.62
N VAL A 54 -8.77 3.41 -19.20
CA VAL A 54 -8.81 2.23 -20.09
C VAL A 54 -8.32 2.55 -21.49
N ASN A 55 -8.56 3.76 -21.98
CA ASN A 55 -8.18 4.17 -23.33
C ASN A 55 -6.73 4.66 -23.43
N ASP A 56 -6.13 5.10 -22.32
CA ASP A 56 -4.73 5.50 -22.24
C ASP A 56 -3.82 4.36 -21.73
N GLN A 57 -2.51 4.60 -21.66
CA GLN A 57 -1.55 3.63 -21.14
C GLN A 57 -1.58 3.59 -19.61
N MET A 58 -1.74 2.39 -19.05
CA MET A 58 -1.64 2.17 -17.61
C MET A 58 -0.29 2.67 -17.08
N GLN A 59 -0.33 3.51 -16.05
CA GLN A 59 0.86 3.98 -15.36
C GLN A 59 1.36 2.87 -14.43
N VAL A 60 2.52 2.28 -14.75
CA VAL A 60 3.14 1.23 -13.92
C VAL A 60 4.41 1.79 -13.31
N ILE A 61 4.30 2.21 -12.05
CA ILE A 61 5.40 2.83 -11.29
C ILE A 61 6.23 1.80 -10.52
N ILE A 62 5.65 0.64 -10.22
CA ILE A 62 6.34 -0.50 -9.60
C ILE A 62 6.14 -1.72 -10.50
N PRO A 63 7.21 -2.38 -10.95
CA PRO A 63 7.08 -3.64 -11.67
C PRO A 63 6.34 -4.66 -10.79
N SER A 64 5.38 -5.38 -11.36
CA SER A 64 4.58 -6.32 -10.58
C SER A 64 4.24 -7.56 -11.40
N ALA A 65 4.15 -8.69 -10.70
CA ALA A 65 3.76 -9.97 -11.29
C ALA A 65 2.70 -10.63 -10.42
N PHE A 66 1.65 -11.15 -11.04
CA PHE A 66 0.58 -11.88 -10.35
C PHE A 66 -0.05 -12.92 -11.26
N PHE A 67 -0.70 -13.91 -10.65
CA PHE A 67 -1.43 -14.93 -11.39
C PHE A 67 -2.88 -14.50 -11.61
N TRP A 68 -3.37 -14.73 -12.82
CA TRP A 68 -4.76 -14.55 -13.21
C TRP A 68 -5.30 -15.87 -13.74
N TYR A 69 -6.55 -16.19 -13.41
CA TYR A 69 -7.21 -17.41 -13.84
C TYR A 69 -8.33 -17.07 -14.81
N ASP A 70 -8.27 -17.67 -15.98
CA ASP A 70 -9.36 -17.60 -16.94
C ASP A 70 -10.57 -18.38 -16.40
N CYS A 71 -11.73 -17.74 -16.32
CA CYS A 71 -12.91 -18.31 -15.68
C CYS A 71 -13.57 -19.44 -16.51
N ASP A 72 -13.29 -19.50 -17.81
CA ASP A 72 -13.92 -20.46 -18.72
C ASP A 72 -13.02 -21.70 -18.91
N THR A 73 -11.71 -21.49 -18.99
CA THR A 73 -10.71 -22.54 -19.27
C THR A 73 -9.98 -23.04 -18.02
N PHE A 74 -10.05 -22.31 -16.91
CA PHE A 74 -9.28 -22.55 -15.67
C PHE A 74 -7.75 -22.52 -15.88
N GLU A 75 -7.29 -21.98 -17.01
CA GLU A 75 -5.86 -21.82 -17.26
C GLU A 75 -5.29 -20.68 -16.43
N GLU A 76 -4.08 -20.90 -15.89
CA GLU A 76 -3.34 -19.94 -15.10
C GLU A 76 -2.42 -19.12 -16.01
N TYR A 77 -2.56 -17.80 -15.94
CA TYR A 77 -1.74 -16.84 -16.67
C TYR A 77 -0.93 -16.00 -15.69
N MET A 78 0.38 -15.95 -15.89
CA MET A 78 1.23 -15.01 -15.16
C MET A 78 1.22 -13.66 -15.87
N VAL A 79 0.54 -12.69 -15.27
CA VAL A 79 0.54 -11.30 -15.73
C VAL A 79 1.79 -10.63 -15.16
N LYS A 80 2.58 -10.00 -16.03
CA LYS A 80 3.73 -9.15 -15.66
C LYS A 80 3.53 -7.76 -16.22
N VAL A 81 3.69 -6.75 -15.37
CA VAL A 81 3.58 -5.34 -15.73
C VAL A 81 4.83 -4.59 -15.30
N GLY A 82 5.21 -3.58 -16.09
CA GLY A 82 6.39 -2.75 -15.84
C GLY A 82 7.71 -3.36 -16.31
N LEU A 83 8.77 -2.56 -16.28
CA LEU A 83 10.13 -2.97 -16.61
C LEU A 83 10.92 -3.20 -15.32
N ASN A 84 11.67 -4.30 -15.22
CA ASN A 84 12.47 -4.58 -14.04
C ASN A 84 13.45 -3.42 -13.75
N ASP A 85 13.34 -2.84 -12.56
CA ASP A 85 14.11 -1.67 -12.12
C ASP A 85 15.23 -2.04 -11.13
N GLY A 86 15.44 -3.34 -10.86
CA GLY A 86 16.46 -3.84 -9.95
C GLY A 86 16.11 -3.72 -8.46
N TYR A 87 14.94 -3.17 -8.13
CA TYR A 87 14.45 -3.07 -6.75
C TYR A 87 13.48 -4.20 -6.38
N GLU A 88 12.91 -4.87 -7.39
CA GLU A 88 12.02 -6.01 -7.25
C GLU A 88 12.72 -7.31 -7.65
N GLU A 89 12.85 -8.25 -6.72
CA GLU A 89 13.40 -9.58 -6.99
C GLU A 89 12.28 -10.62 -7.09
N PHE A 90 12.04 -11.09 -8.32
CA PHE A 90 11.05 -12.14 -8.61
C PHE A 90 11.65 -13.56 -8.58
N ASN A 91 12.85 -13.72 -8.02
CA ASN A 91 13.68 -14.91 -8.24
C ASN A 91 13.20 -16.15 -7.45
N GLU A 92 12.51 -15.98 -6.32
CA GLU A 92 12.08 -17.10 -5.47
C GLU A 92 10.64 -16.96 -4.93
N LYS A 93 9.84 -18.04 -5.04
CA LYS A 93 8.49 -18.09 -4.48
C LYS A 93 8.55 -18.03 -2.94
N GLY A 94 7.84 -17.07 -2.36
CA GLY A 94 7.70 -16.92 -0.91
C GLY A 94 8.72 -15.99 -0.25
N GLN A 95 9.58 -15.33 -1.03
CA GLN A 95 10.37 -14.18 -0.56
C GLN A 95 9.64 -12.88 -0.86
N SER A 96 9.86 -11.86 -0.03
CA SER A 96 9.38 -10.52 -0.34
C SER A 96 9.99 -10.10 -1.68
N CYS A 97 9.20 -9.57 -2.61
CA CYS A 97 9.73 -9.05 -3.87
C CYS A 97 10.44 -7.70 -3.63
N THR A 98 9.79 -6.82 -2.85
CA THR A 98 10.37 -5.59 -2.31
C THR A 98 11.44 -5.92 -1.26
N GLN A 99 12.71 -5.60 -1.56
CA GLN A 99 13.83 -5.85 -0.64
C GLN A 99 14.07 -4.73 0.36
N GLN A 100 13.63 -3.51 0.04
CA GLN A 100 13.89 -2.31 0.85
C GLN A 100 12.67 -1.41 0.90
N CYS A 101 12.54 -0.64 1.98
CA CYS A 101 11.50 0.38 2.09
C CYS A 101 11.65 1.44 0.99
N ARG A 102 10.55 1.79 0.33
CA ARG A 102 10.51 2.80 -0.74
C ARG A 102 9.36 3.76 -0.54
N SER A 103 9.52 5.02 -0.93
CA SER A 103 8.45 6.01 -0.89
C SER A 103 8.03 6.47 -2.29
N PHE A 104 6.72 6.63 -2.46
CA PHE A 104 6.07 7.10 -3.67
C PHE A 104 5.24 8.33 -3.31
N VAL A 105 5.47 9.45 -4.01
CA VAL A 105 4.86 10.73 -3.69
C VAL A 105 3.88 11.14 -4.78
N PHE A 106 2.64 11.38 -4.38
CA PHE A 106 1.55 11.81 -5.25
C PHE A 106 1.07 13.20 -4.82
N GLN A 107 0.79 14.08 -5.79
CA GLN A 107 0.18 15.38 -5.49
C GLN A 107 -1.34 15.19 -5.37
N VAL A 108 -1.92 15.53 -4.22
CA VAL A 108 -3.37 15.45 -3.97
C VAL A 108 -3.87 16.81 -3.48
N GLY A 109 -4.49 17.57 -4.39
CA GLY A 109 -4.84 18.96 -4.14
C GLY A 109 -3.60 19.79 -3.81
N GLU A 110 -3.61 20.48 -2.66
CA GLU A 110 -2.48 21.29 -2.18
C GLU A 110 -1.44 20.47 -1.37
N LYS A 111 -1.72 19.20 -1.06
CA LYS A 111 -0.85 18.35 -0.22
C LYS A 111 -0.13 17.27 -1.02
N LYS A 112 0.96 16.77 -0.48
CA LYS A 112 1.64 15.57 -1.01
C LYS A 112 1.26 14.36 -0.17
N LEU A 113 0.76 13.33 -0.84
CA LEU A 113 0.55 12.01 -0.27
C LEU A 113 1.80 11.17 -0.53
N ARG A 114 2.49 10.78 0.54
CA ARG A 114 3.63 9.86 0.49
C ARG A 114 3.20 8.49 0.97
N ILE A 115 3.26 7.54 0.06
CA ILE A 115 3.05 6.13 0.34
C ILE A 115 4.40 5.47 0.55
N ILE A 116 4.62 4.91 1.75
CA ILE A 116 5.82 4.19 2.13
C ILE A 116 5.52 2.70 2.00
N GLU A 117 6.06 2.07 0.97
CA GLU A 117 6.01 0.63 0.79
C GLU A 117 7.09 -0.04 1.64
N ALA A 118 6.68 -0.97 2.49
CA ALA A 118 7.59 -1.81 3.27
C ALA A 118 7.73 -3.21 2.64
N PRO A 119 8.87 -3.90 2.87
CA PRO A 119 8.99 -5.33 2.59
C PRO A 119 7.85 -6.15 3.21
N GLY A 120 7.45 -7.22 2.54
CA GLY A 120 6.44 -8.13 3.06
C GLY A 120 6.88 -8.84 4.34
N ILE A 121 5.96 -8.95 5.30
CA ILE A 121 6.19 -9.68 6.55
C ILE A 121 5.93 -11.19 6.33
N GLY A 122 6.72 -12.04 6.99
CA GLY A 122 6.57 -13.50 6.88
C GLY A 122 7.45 -14.09 5.79
N ASP A 123 8.67 -13.59 5.70
CA ASP A 123 9.66 -14.04 4.73
C ASP A 123 10.14 -15.46 5.04
N ASN A 124 10.21 -16.32 4.02
CA ASN A 124 10.68 -17.69 4.18
C ASN A 124 12.18 -17.78 4.57
N ARG A 125 12.91 -16.66 4.52
CA ARG A 125 14.27 -16.49 5.07
C ARG A 125 14.32 -16.48 6.61
N GLY A 126 13.16 -16.48 7.27
CA GLY A 126 13.02 -16.70 8.71
C GLY A 126 13.04 -15.43 9.56
N LEU A 127 12.89 -15.62 10.88
CA LEU A 127 12.69 -14.55 11.87
C LEU A 127 13.80 -13.48 11.87
N ASP A 128 15.05 -13.88 11.60
CA ASP A 128 16.17 -12.94 11.55
C ASP A 128 16.00 -11.93 10.39
N GLN A 129 15.46 -12.38 9.25
CA GLN A 129 15.18 -11.51 8.12
C GLN A 129 13.98 -10.61 8.42
N ASP A 130 12.93 -11.14 9.03
CA ASP A 130 11.78 -10.31 9.45
C ASP A 130 12.21 -9.22 10.44
N ASN A 131 13.14 -9.52 11.37
CA ASN A 131 13.68 -8.52 12.28
C ASN A 131 14.50 -7.45 11.56
N LYS A 132 15.31 -7.82 10.54
CA LYS A 132 16.01 -6.84 9.70
C LYS A 132 15.04 -5.95 8.94
N ASN A 133 14.04 -6.54 8.30
CA ASN A 133 12.99 -5.82 7.59
C ASN A 133 12.27 -4.85 8.54
N PHE A 134 11.99 -5.29 9.77
CA PHE A 134 11.36 -4.47 10.80
C PHE A 134 12.23 -3.27 11.23
N GLN A 135 13.52 -3.50 11.49
CA GLN A 135 14.45 -2.41 11.83
C GLN A 135 14.61 -1.42 10.67
N GLU A 136 14.57 -1.91 9.44
CA GLU A 136 14.58 -1.06 8.26
C GLU A 136 13.32 -0.19 8.18
N ILE A 137 12.13 -0.77 8.43
CA ILE A 137 10.86 -0.01 8.48
C ILE A 137 10.96 1.11 9.52
N LEU A 138 11.38 0.81 10.75
CA LEU A 138 11.53 1.80 11.82
C LEU A 138 12.52 2.91 11.44
N THR A 139 13.67 2.52 10.88
CA THR A 139 14.69 3.47 10.42
C THR A 139 14.14 4.37 9.33
N PHE A 140 13.43 3.81 8.35
CA PHE A 140 12.86 4.56 7.23
C PHE A 140 11.79 5.54 7.69
N ILE A 141 10.85 5.12 8.54
CA ILE A 141 9.78 6.02 9.00
C ILE A 141 10.31 7.10 9.96
N SER A 142 11.41 6.85 10.68
CA SER A 142 12.02 7.84 11.58
C SER A 142 12.57 9.09 10.87
N GLN A 143 12.70 9.03 9.54
CA GLN A 143 13.12 10.16 8.71
C GLN A 143 12.02 11.22 8.56
N TYR A 144 10.78 10.89 8.90
CA TYR A 144 9.63 11.77 8.75
C TYR A 144 9.14 12.23 10.13
N GLU A 145 8.80 13.52 10.25
CA GLU A 145 8.31 14.10 11.50
C GLU A 145 6.94 13.52 11.91
N HIS A 146 6.11 13.18 10.92
CA HIS A 146 4.77 12.66 11.14
C HIS A 146 4.54 11.39 10.34
N LEU A 147 4.02 10.35 10.99
CA LEU A 147 3.40 9.21 10.34
C LEU A 147 1.88 9.36 10.48
N ASN A 148 1.22 9.77 9.39
CA ASN A 148 -0.19 10.15 9.41
C ASN A 148 -1.13 8.95 9.32
N GLY A 149 -0.67 7.81 8.80
CA GLY A 149 -1.48 6.60 8.72
C GLY A 149 -0.65 5.33 8.53
N ILE A 150 -1.24 4.22 8.95
CA ILE A 150 -0.72 2.87 8.72
C ILE A 150 -1.80 2.08 8.02
N CYS A 151 -1.53 1.65 6.80
CA CYS A 151 -2.42 0.88 5.98
C CYS A 151 -1.96 -0.57 5.96
N ILE A 152 -2.80 -1.48 6.48
CA ILE A 152 -2.52 -2.90 6.61
C ILE A 152 -3.32 -3.66 5.54
N LEU A 153 -2.62 -4.22 4.56
CA LEU A 153 -3.18 -4.98 3.46
C LEU A 153 -3.30 -6.46 3.82
N LEU A 154 -4.48 -7.03 3.55
CA LEU A 154 -4.84 -8.41 3.86
C LEU A 154 -5.60 -9.06 2.69
N ASN A 155 -5.53 -10.38 2.56
CA ASN A 155 -6.42 -11.12 1.67
C ASN A 155 -7.73 -11.46 2.41
N PRO A 156 -8.93 -11.24 1.86
CA PRO A 156 -10.20 -11.48 2.57
C PRO A 156 -10.48 -12.96 2.86
N ASN A 157 -9.73 -13.87 2.23
CA ASN A 157 -9.77 -15.31 2.53
C ASN A 157 -8.77 -15.71 3.64
N GLU A 158 -7.94 -14.80 4.14
CA GLU A 158 -7.11 -15.05 5.32
C GLU A 158 -7.95 -14.90 6.58
N GLU A 159 -8.46 -16.02 7.10
CA GLU A 159 -9.34 -16.01 8.28
C GLU A 159 -8.67 -15.49 9.56
N ARG A 160 -7.33 -15.42 9.58
CA ARG A 160 -6.53 -15.04 10.75
C ARG A 160 -5.25 -14.34 10.31
N LEU A 161 -4.86 -13.30 11.04
CA LEU A 161 -3.47 -12.82 11.01
C LEU A 161 -2.58 -13.95 11.48
N THR A 162 -1.49 -14.20 10.77
CA THR A 162 -0.46 -15.12 11.26
C THR A 162 0.09 -14.59 12.59
N ILE A 163 0.54 -15.49 13.47
CA ILE A 163 1.13 -15.12 14.77
C ILE A 163 2.27 -14.11 14.56
N LEU A 164 3.08 -14.35 13.53
CA LEU A 164 4.20 -13.51 13.15
C LEU A 164 3.77 -12.11 12.71
N PHE A 165 2.75 -11.99 11.85
CA PHE A 165 2.26 -10.68 11.42
C PHE A 165 1.67 -9.87 12.56
N ARG A 166 0.88 -10.51 13.42
CA ARG A 166 0.33 -9.87 14.62
C ARG A 166 1.46 -9.39 15.55
N PHE A 167 2.50 -10.20 15.72
CA PHE A 167 3.67 -9.80 16.48
C PHE A 167 4.35 -8.57 15.85
N CYS A 168 4.62 -8.58 14.54
CA CYS A 168 5.24 -7.45 13.85
C CYS A 168 4.43 -6.15 13.95
N VAL A 169 3.10 -6.21 13.76
CA VAL A 169 2.23 -5.04 13.91
C VAL A 169 2.25 -4.52 15.35
N ASN A 170 2.12 -5.40 16.34
CA ASN A 170 2.17 -4.98 17.75
C ASN A 170 3.53 -4.38 18.11
N GLU A 171 4.62 -4.98 17.64
CA GLU A 171 5.97 -4.47 17.89
C GLU A 171 6.18 -3.10 17.24
N LEU A 172 5.67 -2.89 16.03
CA LEU A 172 5.67 -1.57 15.40
C LEU A 172 4.97 -0.53 16.28
N LEU A 173 3.76 -0.86 16.74
CA LEU A 173 2.95 0.06 17.55
C LEU A 173 3.58 0.38 18.91
N ARG A 174 4.43 -0.49 19.46
CA ARG A 174 5.19 -0.20 20.70
C ARG A 174 6.24 0.90 20.51
N HIS A 175 6.71 1.11 19.28
CA HIS A 175 7.68 2.15 18.95
C HIS A 175 7.02 3.45 18.50
N LEU A 176 5.70 3.45 18.32
CA LEU A 176 4.93 4.61 17.91
C LEU A 176 4.15 5.19 19.09
N HIS A 177 3.80 6.47 18.98
CA HIS A 177 2.92 7.12 19.96
C HIS A 177 1.56 6.40 20.00
N GLU A 178 0.89 6.38 21.16
CA GLU A 178 -0.36 5.64 21.34
C GLU A 178 -1.48 6.08 20.37
N SER A 179 -1.45 7.33 19.92
CA SER A 179 -2.38 7.87 18.92
C SER A 179 -2.24 7.24 17.52
N ALA A 180 -1.13 6.54 17.23
CA ALA A 180 -0.94 5.87 15.94
C ALA A 180 -2.03 4.82 15.67
N LYS A 181 -2.58 4.19 16.72
CA LYS A 181 -3.65 3.19 16.62
C LYS A 181 -4.94 3.74 15.98
N GLU A 182 -5.18 5.04 16.13
CA GLU A 182 -6.38 5.71 15.60
C GLU A 182 -6.30 5.93 14.09
N ASN A 183 -5.10 5.83 13.52
CA ASN A 183 -4.83 6.06 12.10
C ASN A 183 -4.48 4.76 11.36
N ILE A 184 -4.95 3.62 11.86
CA ILE A 184 -4.79 2.31 11.22
C ILE A 184 -5.99 2.03 10.31
N ILE A 185 -5.70 1.61 9.08
CA ILE A 185 -6.68 1.28 8.05
C ILE A 185 -6.40 -0.15 7.56
N PHE A 186 -7.42 -1.00 7.54
CA PHE A 186 -7.36 -2.31 6.89
C PHE A 186 -7.85 -2.24 5.45
N VAL A 187 -7.07 -2.80 4.53
CA VAL A 187 -7.38 -2.86 3.11
C VAL A 187 -7.37 -4.32 2.67
N PHE A 188 -8.52 -4.81 2.22
CA PHE A 188 -8.67 -6.18 1.73
C PHE A 188 -8.42 -6.22 0.23
N THR A 189 -7.26 -6.71 -0.17
CA THR A 189 -6.85 -6.94 -1.56
C THR A 189 -7.39 -8.26 -2.10
N ASN A 190 -7.55 -8.39 -3.42
CA ASN A 190 -8.12 -9.60 -4.05
C ASN A 190 -9.58 -9.86 -3.60
N ALA A 191 -10.32 -8.81 -3.28
CA ALA A 191 -11.66 -8.94 -2.71
C ALA A 191 -12.78 -9.21 -3.73
N ARG A 192 -12.44 -9.45 -5.00
CA ARG A 192 -13.43 -9.82 -6.03
C ARG A 192 -14.22 -11.07 -5.64
N SER A 193 -13.57 -12.09 -5.07
CA SER A 193 -14.25 -13.33 -4.64
C SER A 193 -15.22 -13.12 -3.48
N THR A 194 -15.11 -12.00 -2.77
CA THR A 194 -15.93 -11.63 -1.62
C THR A 194 -16.79 -10.39 -1.90
N PHE A 195 -17.00 -10.05 -3.19
CA PHE A 195 -17.77 -8.87 -3.61
C PHE A 195 -17.27 -7.56 -2.97
N PHE A 196 -15.94 -7.41 -2.87
CA PHE A 196 -15.25 -6.28 -2.25
C PHE A 196 -15.53 -6.09 -0.77
N GLN A 197 -15.94 -7.17 -0.09
CA GLN A 197 -16.14 -7.21 1.36
C GLN A 197 -15.00 -7.95 2.05
N GLN A 198 -14.90 -7.77 3.36
CA GLN A 198 -13.88 -8.36 4.24
C GLN A 198 -13.86 -9.91 4.30
N GLY A 199 -14.87 -10.61 3.75
CA GLY A 199 -14.89 -12.08 3.73
C GLY A 199 -14.78 -12.70 5.13
N SER A 200 -14.11 -13.85 5.22
CA SER A 200 -13.83 -14.54 6.49
C SER A 200 -12.81 -13.79 7.36
N ALA A 201 -12.06 -12.85 6.78
CA ALA A 201 -11.08 -12.03 7.47
C ALA A 201 -11.71 -10.94 8.37
N SER A 202 -13.05 -10.82 8.43
CA SER A 202 -13.74 -9.97 9.42
C SER A 202 -13.30 -10.25 10.86
N LYS A 203 -12.96 -11.52 11.16
CA LYS A 203 -12.50 -12.00 12.46
C LYS A 203 -11.10 -11.49 12.85
N VAL A 204 -10.35 -10.92 11.90
CA VAL A 204 -9.05 -10.28 12.18
C VAL A 204 -9.23 -9.06 13.07
N ASN A 205 -10.30 -8.28 12.87
CA ASN A 205 -10.60 -7.12 13.69
C ASN A 205 -10.88 -7.50 15.16
N ASP A 206 -11.47 -8.68 15.40
CA ASP A 206 -11.75 -9.17 16.76
C ASP A 206 -10.48 -9.52 17.55
N GLY A 207 -9.35 -9.71 16.87
CA GLY A 207 -8.05 -10.07 17.48
C GLY A 207 -7.15 -8.87 17.83
N LEU A 208 -7.54 -7.67 17.42
CA LEU A 208 -6.79 -6.43 17.65
C LEU A 208 -7.48 -5.60 18.74
N SER A 209 -6.70 -4.97 19.61
CA SER A 209 -7.21 -4.22 20.76
C SER A 209 -7.77 -2.83 20.40
N PHE A 210 -8.08 -2.57 19.14
CA PHE A 210 -8.53 -1.27 18.64
C PHE A 210 -9.47 -1.42 17.43
N THR A 211 -10.36 -0.45 17.26
CA THR A 211 -11.27 -0.36 16.11
C THR A 211 -10.56 0.37 14.95
N ALA A 212 -10.59 -0.21 13.76
CA ALA A 212 -9.98 0.35 12.55
C ALA A 212 -10.99 0.50 11.41
N ARG A 213 -10.70 1.40 10.46
CA ARG A 213 -11.50 1.53 9.23
C ARG A 213 -11.17 0.40 8.27
N VAL A 214 -12.17 -0.09 7.53
CA VAL A 214 -12.06 -1.24 6.63
C VAL A 214 -12.51 -0.87 5.22
N TYR A 215 -11.69 -1.21 4.23
CA TYR A 215 -11.99 -1.04 2.80
C TYR A 215 -11.64 -2.32 2.03
N GLY A 216 -12.43 -2.67 0.99
CA GLY A 216 -12.11 -3.76 0.07
C GLY A 216 -11.74 -3.20 -1.31
N VAL A 217 -10.69 -3.76 -1.91
CA VAL A 217 -10.12 -3.34 -3.20
C VAL A 217 -9.80 -4.54 -4.10
#